data_AF-A0A7V7BSR5-F1
#
_entry.id   AF-A0A7V7BSR5-F1
#
_cell.length_a   1.000
_cell.length_b   1.000
_cell.length_c   1.000
_cell.angle_alpha   90.00
_cell.angle_beta   90.00
_cell.angle_gamma   90.00
#
_symmetry.space_group_name_H-M   'P 1'
#
loop_
_entity.id
_entity.type
_entity.pdbx_description
1 polymer ?
#
loop_
_entity_poly.entity_id
_entity_poly.type
_entity_poly.pdbx_seq_one_letter_code
_entity_poly.pdbx_strand_id
1 'polypeptide(L)'
;MRILHQDILGQKEIHLYPLTREAAAKELVRFSQELWRMPNMDGYFDRRHIANMRAHLDEARHGFATLPSGGVLEILAIPAMPDEVMGFHIHNVFDPADESDHGRFIGYAVWSLERGNAPFGHAESVRMAFDIFPPYREGRYTKVPFTNHEIYNISRRILYHYKPRTFLVDARTQISQTRTGHRYKRVIYYLKRGYYPPDQKPLADACLVRLAQGRMVARERAREVILKSRVPYWIFPVEHYRRATA
;
A
#
# COMPACT_ATOMS: atom_id res chain seq x y z
N MET A 1 -9.63 -14.88 10.87
CA MET A 1 -9.04 -13.63 11.39
C MET A 1 -9.36 -12.52 10.41
N ARG A 2 -10.38 -11.68 10.70
CA ARG A 2 -10.62 -10.44 9.96
C ARG A 2 -9.63 -9.41 10.52
N ILE A 3 -8.96 -8.65 9.66
CA ILE A 3 -8.18 -7.50 10.10
C ILE A 3 -9.18 -6.52 10.73
N LEU A 4 -9.11 -6.37 12.05
CA LEU A 4 -9.98 -5.51 12.82
C LEU A 4 -9.60 -4.04 12.57
N HIS A 5 -10.54 -3.14 12.77
CA HIS A 5 -10.31 -1.70 12.67
C HIS A 5 -9.06 -1.25 13.48
N GLN A 6 -8.86 -1.82 14.67
CA GLN A 6 -7.67 -1.61 15.50
C GLN A 6 -6.36 -2.12 14.89
N ASP A 7 -6.41 -3.20 14.08
CA ASP A 7 -5.24 -3.73 13.36
C ASP A 7 -4.88 -2.82 12.17
N ILE A 8 -5.87 -2.10 11.63
CA ILE A 8 -5.63 -1.04 10.65
C ILE A 8 -5.01 0.13 11.36
N LEU A 9 -5.57 0.66 12.45
CA LEU A 9 -5.06 1.89 13.08
C LEU A 9 -3.68 1.75 13.71
N GLY A 10 -3.30 0.56 14.20
CA GLY A 10 -2.10 0.39 15.03
C GLY A 10 -2.19 1.19 16.32
N GLN A 11 -1.22 1.01 17.23
CA GLN A 11 -1.29 1.62 18.58
C GLN A 11 -1.08 3.15 18.62
N LYS A 12 -0.64 3.80 17.53
CA LYS A 12 -0.42 5.25 17.46
C LYS A 12 -0.82 5.82 16.10
N GLU A 13 -1.35 7.03 16.06
CA GLU A 13 -1.61 7.73 14.80
C GLU A 13 -0.27 8.07 14.08
N ILE A 14 -0.25 7.99 12.74
CA ILE A 14 0.89 8.45 11.94
C ILE A 14 0.54 9.84 11.44
N HIS A 15 1.19 10.85 12.00
CA HIS A 15 1.02 12.23 11.55
C HIS A 15 1.95 12.52 10.38
N LEU A 16 1.40 13.14 9.33
CA LEU A 16 2.16 13.66 8.22
C LEU A 16 2.32 15.17 8.37
N TYR A 17 3.55 15.66 8.37
CA TYR A 17 3.89 17.06 8.47
C TYR A 17 4.21 17.63 7.09
N PRO A 18 3.85 18.90 6.81
CA PRO A 18 4.25 19.57 5.57
C PRO A 18 5.77 19.52 5.39
N LEU A 19 6.21 19.24 4.18
CA LEU A 19 7.61 19.31 3.78
C LEU A 19 7.82 20.56 2.93
N THR A 20 8.93 21.28 3.13
CA THR A 20 9.21 22.44 2.26
C THR A 20 9.42 21.97 0.83
N ARG A 21 9.06 22.82 -0.15
CA ARG A 21 9.26 22.52 -1.58
C ARG A 21 10.70 22.09 -1.88
N GLU A 22 11.67 22.74 -1.27
CA GLU A 22 13.10 22.47 -1.44
C GLU A 22 13.50 21.09 -0.88
N ALA A 23 13.03 20.74 0.31
CA ALA A 23 13.27 19.43 0.90
C ALA A 23 12.56 18.33 0.10
N ALA A 24 11.31 18.55 -0.32
CA ALA A 24 10.56 17.63 -1.16
C ALA A 24 11.24 17.42 -2.53
N ALA A 25 11.78 18.49 -3.13
CA ALA A 25 12.54 18.41 -4.37
C ALA A 25 13.80 17.57 -4.21
N LYS A 26 14.56 17.78 -3.11
CA LYS A 26 15.77 17.00 -2.80
C LYS A 26 15.44 15.52 -2.65
N GLU A 27 14.41 15.18 -1.89
CA GLU A 27 13.98 13.78 -1.70
C GLU A 27 13.48 13.15 -3.00
N LEU A 28 12.71 13.87 -3.82
CA LEU A 28 12.25 13.35 -5.12
C LEU A 28 13.42 13.11 -6.09
N VAL A 29 14.44 13.97 -6.07
CA VAL A 29 15.68 13.75 -6.85
C VAL A 29 16.39 12.50 -6.34
N ARG A 30 16.61 12.36 -5.03
CA ARG A 30 17.26 11.21 -4.41
C ARG A 30 16.51 9.91 -4.74
N PHE A 31 15.19 9.91 -4.57
CA PHE A 31 14.31 8.81 -4.94
C PHE A 31 14.50 8.42 -6.40
N SER A 32 14.42 9.38 -7.33
CA SER A 32 14.57 9.09 -8.76
C SER A 32 15.96 8.53 -9.10
N GLN A 33 17.02 9.00 -8.46
CA GLN A 33 18.38 8.51 -8.68
C GLN A 33 18.57 7.09 -8.15
N GLU A 34 18.09 6.80 -6.93
CA GLU A 34 18.15 5.45 -6.36
C GLU A 34 17.32 4.46 -7.19
N LEU A 35 16.09 4.85 -7.54
CA LEU A 35 15.16 4.06 -8.35
C LEU A 35 15.80 3.58 -9.66
N TRP A 36 16.54 4.45 -10.36
CA TRP A 36 17.17 4.11 -11.65
C TRP A 36 18.54 3.44 -11.53
N ARG A 37 19.16 3.47 -10.35
CA ARG A 37 20.41 2.74 -10.07
C ARG A 37 20.15 1.33 -9.58
N MET A 38 18.96 1.06 -9.05
CA MET A 38 18.62 -0.26 -8.52
C MET A 38 18.50 -1.31 -9.64
N PRO A 39 18.98 -2.54 -9.42
CA PRO A 39 18.90 -3.59 -10.43
C PRO A 39 17.45 -3.99 -10.70
N ASN A 40 17.17 -4.39 -11.95
CA ASN A 40 15.86 -4.84 -12.44
C ASN A 40 14.76 -3.75 -12.44
N MET A 41 15.13 -2.47 -12.56
CA MET A 41 14.19 -1.34 -12.53
C MET A 41 13.82 -0.76 -13.90
N ASP A 42 14.44 -1.24 -14.98
CA ASP A 42 14.13 -0.77 -16.33
C ASP A 42 12.67 -1.04 -16.71
N GLY A 43 11.95 0.01 -17.08
CA GLY A 43 10.53 -0.05 -17.41
C GLY A 43 9.61 -0.37 -16.22
N TYR A 44 10.14 -0.40 -15.00
CA TYR A 44 9.39 -0.77 -13.80
C TYR A 44 8.53 0.39 -13.25
N PHE A 45 9.01 1.62 -13.36
CA PHE A 45 8.32 2.82 -12.91
C PHE A 45 8.19 3.82 -14.06
N ASP A 46 7.00 4.41 -14.22
CA ASP A 46 6.78 5.40 -15.28
C ASP A 46 7.44 6.73 -14.91
N ARG A 47 8.37 7.19 -15.74
CA ARG A 47 9.06 8.48 -15.57
C ARG A 47 8.08 9.66 -15.54
N ARG A 48 6.91 9.55 -16.17
CA ARG A 48 5.86 10.57 -16.13
C ARG A 48 5.35 10.80 -14.71
N HIS A 49 5.33 9.78 -13.85
CA HIS A 49 4.96 9.96 -12.45
C HIS A 49 5.93 10.86 -11.69
N ILE A 50 7.23 10.82 -12.01
CA ILE A 50 8.22 11.75 -11.42
C ILE A 50 7.92 13.18 -11.87
N ALA A 51 7.63 13.39 -13.17
CA ALA A 51 7.31 14.72 -13.69
C ALA A 51 6.03 15.28 -13.05
N ASN A 52 5.02 14.44 -12.87
CA ASN A 52 3.77 14.81 -12.21
C ASN A 52 4.00 15.18 -10.74
N MET A 53 4.73 14.37 -9.97
CA MET A 53 5.06 14.69 -8.57
C MET A 53 5.83 16.02 -8.43
N ARG A 54 6.68 16.38 -9.41
CA ARG A 54 7.39 17.68 -9.40
C ARG A 54 6.44 18.89 -9.45
N ALA A 55 5.29 18.76 -10.10
CA ALA A 55 4.30 19.83 -10.18
C ALA A 55 3.59 20.09 -8.84
N HIS A 56 3.63 19.13 -7.91
CA HIS A 56 2.88 19.14 -6.64
C HIS A 56 3.78 19.12 -5.39
N LEU A 57 5.04 19.54 -5.52
CA LEU A 57 5.99 19.52 -4.40
C LEU A 57 5.59 20.41 -3.22
N ASP A 58 4.82 21.47 -3.46
CA ASP A 58 4.32 22.35 -2.39
C ASP A 58 3.27 21.67 -1.50
N GLU A 59 2.70 20.55 -1.97
CA GLU A 59 1.71 19.75 -1.24
C GLU A 59 2.35 18.53 -0.57
N ALA A 60 3.67 18.37 -0.71
CA ALA A 60 4.39 17.24 -0.17
C ALA A 60 4.35 17.22 1.36
N ARG A 61 4.24 16.03 1.91
CA ARG A 61 4.27 15.79 3.36
C ARG A 61 5.19 14.63 3.65
N HIS A 62 5.68 14.55 4.89
CA HIS A 62 6.38 13.37 5.36
C HIS A 62 5.96 12.97 6.78
N GLY A 63 6.19 11.72 7.14
CA GLY A 63 5.97 11.25 8.49
C GLY A 63 6.79 10.01 8.77
N PHE A 64 6.90 9.66 10.04
CA PHE A 64 7.75 8.57 10.50
C PHE A 64 6.92 7.54 11.27
N ALA A 65 7.28 6.27 11.13
CA ALA A 65 6.70 5.18 11.87
C ALA A 65 7.76 4.14 12.21
N THR A 66 7.80 3.71 13.48
CA THR A 66 8.60 2.56 13.89
C THR A 66 8.00 1.28 13.35
N LEU A 67 8.83 0.45 12.74
CA LEU A 67 8.47 -0.89 12.27
C LEU A 67 8.68 -1.91 13.40
N PRO A 68 7.76 -2.87 13.59
CA PRO A 68 7.96 -3.99 14.51
C PRO A 68 9.27 -4.78 14.28
N SER A 69 9.74 -4.83 13.04
CA SER A 69 11.05 -5.37 12.65
C SER A 69 12.27 -4.58 13.17
N GLY A 70 12.07 -3.43 13.81
CA GLY A 70 13.12 -2.59 14.39
C GLY A 70 13.54 -1.39 13.54
N GLY A 71 13.12 -1.30 12.27
CA GLY A 71 13.41 -0.17 11.40
C GLY A 71 12.59 1.09 11.70
N VAL A 72 13.06 2.24 11.19
CA VAL A 72 12.24 3.46 11.12
C VAL A 72 11.84 3.69 9.67
N LEU A 73 10.55 3.71 9.39
CA LEU A 73 10.00 4.04 8.09
C LEU A 73 9.67 5.53 8.03
N GLU A 74 10.34 6.25 7.14
CA GLU A 74 9.86 7.52 6.62
C GLU A 74 8.91 7.27 5.45
N ILE A 75 7.79 7.98 5.46
CA ILE A 75 6.83 8.02 4.37
C ILE A 75 6.83 9.42 3.79
N LEU A 76 7.19 9.56 2.52
CA LEU A 76 7.05 10.80 1.75
C LEU A 76 5.75 10.70 0.93
N ALA A 77 4.79 11.56 1.25
CA ALA A 77 3.51 11.66 0.56
C ALA A 77 3.55 12.82 -0.44
N ILE A 78 3.49 12.51 -1.74
CA ILE A 78 3.52 13.52 -2.81
C ILE A 78 2.32 13.29 -3.75
N PRO A 79 1.39 14.25 -3.88
CA PRO A 79 0.34 14.19 -4.90
C PRO A 79 0.94 14.17 -6.31
N ALA A 80 0.20 13.62 -7.26
CA ALA A 80 0.63 13.50 -8.65
C ALA A 80 -0.47 13.85 -9.66
N MET A 81 -1.74 13.93 -9.25
CA MET A 81 -2.85 14.37 -10.11
C MET A 81 -3.89 15.13 -9.26
N PRO A 82 -4.48 16.23 -9.78
CA PRO A 82 -5.55 16.96 -9.10
C PRO A 82 -6.96 16.37 -9.33
N ASP A 83 -7.25 15.83 -10.53
CA ASP A 83 -8.62 15.46 -10.96
C ASP A 83 -9.09 14.09 -10.47
N GLU A 84 -8.15 13.18 -10.26
CA GLU A 84 -8.28 12.05 -9.35
C GLU A 84 -7.25 12.37 -8.27
N VAL A 85 -7.64 12.67 -7.04
CA VAL A 85 -6.66 12.99 -5.99
C VAL A 85 -5.79 11.74 -5.80
N MET A 86 -4.69 11.68 -6.54
CA MET A 86 -3.80 10.55 -6.70
C MET A 86 -2.44 11.00 -6.20
N GLY A 87 -1.77 10.13 -5.46
CA GLY A 87 -0.45 10.42 -4.96
C GLY A 87 0.36 9.17 -4.71
N PHE A 88 1.61 9.41 -4.31
CA PHE A 88 2.57 8.40 -3.97
C PHE A 88 2.90 8.51 -2.48
N HIS A 89 2.88 7.39 -1.79
CA HIS A 89 3.61 7.19 -0.54
C HIS A 89 4.92 6.51 -0.90
N ILE A 90 6.01 7.27 -0.95
CA ILE A 90 7.35 6.74 -1.16
C ILE A 90 7.88 6.28 0.20
N HIS A 91 8.41 5.07 0.26
CA HIS A 91 8.82 4.41 1.49
C HIS A 91 10.34 4.38 1.60
N ASN A 92 10.87 5.02 2.65
CA ASN A 92 12.29 5.11 2.95
C ASN A 92 12.57 4.51 4.32
N VAL A 93 13.39 3.47 4.41
CA VAL A 93 13.66 2.76 5.68
C VAL A 93 15.06 3.05 6.18
N PHE A 94 15.13 3.49 7.43
CA PHE A 94 16.34 3.67 8.21
C PHE A 94 16.54 2.45 9.09
N ASP A 95 17.77 1.94 9.11
CA ASP A 95 18.23 1.00 10.11
C ASP A 95 18.82 1.81 11.27
N PRO A 96 18.27 1.75 12.49
CA PRO A 96 18.83 2.49 13.62
C PRO A 96 20.27 2.11 13.98
N ALA A 97 20.76 0.95 13.51
CA ALA A 97 22.15 0.54 13.69
C ALA A 97 23.09 1.08 12.59
N ASP A 98 22.55 1.69 11.53
CA ASP A 98 23.31 2.35 10.48
C ASP A 98 23.38 3.85 10.81
N GLU A 99 24.57 4.39 11.04
CA GLU A 99 24.80 5.83 11.33
C GLU A 99 24.58 6.72 10.09
N SER A 100 23.96 6.19 9.03
CA SER A 100 23.65 6.95 7.84
C SER A 100 22.54 7.98 8.10
N ASP A 101 22.80 9.23 7.70
CA ASP A 101 21.79 10.28 7.63
C ASP A 101 20.71 10.02 6.56
N HIS A 102 20.84 8.93 5.79
CA HIS A 102 19.96 8.60 4.69
C HIS A 102 19.45 7.16 4.78
N GLY A 103 18.13 7.03 4.88
CA GLY A 103 17.46 5.74 4.72
C GLY A 103 17.57 5.21 3.29
N ARG A 104 17.11 3.97 3.08
CA ARG A 104 17.03 3.33 1.78
C ARG A 104 15.61 3.32 1.24
N PHE A 105 15.41 3.75 -0.01
CA PHE A 105 14.09 3.64 -0.64
C PHE A 105 13.76 2.18 -0.96
N ILE A 106 12.70 1.65 -0.34
CA ILE A 106 12.33 0.24 -0.49
C ILE A 106 11.18 0.00 -1.47
N GLY A 107 10.44 1.05 -1.81
CA GLY A 107 9.25 0.94 -2.66
C GLY A 107 8.32 2.13 -2.52
N TYR A 108 7.08 1.93 -2.98
CA TYR A 108 6.05 2.95 -2.95
C TYR A 108 4.65 2.33 -2.89
N ALA A 109 3.68 3.11 -2.42
CA ALA A 109 2.28 2.86 -2.67
C ALA A 109 1.71 4.00 -3.52
N VAL A 110 0.92 3.66 -4.53
CA VAL A 110 0.07 4.61 -5.24
C VAL A 110 -1.30 4.56 -4.60
N TRP A 111 -1.86 5.73 -4.34
CA TRP A 111 -3.22 5.85 -3.89
C TRP A 111 -3.99 6.79 -4.80
N SER A 112 -5.29 6.53 -4.96
CA SER A 112 -6.22 7.51 -5.51
C SER A 112 -7.51 7.53 -4.69
N LEU A 113 -8.05 8.73 -4.49
CA LEU A 113 -9.34 8.95 -3.85
C LEU A 113 -10.40 8.99 -4.94
N GLU A 114 -11.29 8.01 -4.98
CA GLU A 114 -12.48 8.12 -5.81
C GLU A 114 -13.49 9.00 -5.05
N ARG A 115 -13.73 10.20 -5.58
CA ARG A 115 -14.74 11.10 -5.05
C ARG A 115 -16.12 10.53 -5.37
N GLY A 116 -16.77 9.96 -4.36
CA GLY A 116 -18.23 9.86 -4.33
C GLY A 116 -18.87 11.20 -4.00
N ASN A 117 -20.18 11.23 -3.82
CA ASN A 117 -20.95 12.39 -3.32
C ASN A 117 -20.64 12.74 -1.84
N ALA A 118 -19.43 12.48 -1.36
CA ALA A 118 -19.03 12.60 0.04
C ALA A 118 -18.49 14.00 0.38
N PRO A 119 -18.61 14.46 1.65
CA PRO A 119 -18.09 15.76 2.09
C PRO A 119 -16.57 15.88 1.94
N PHE A 120 -16.07 17.12 1.94
CA PHE A 120 -14.63 17.41 1.96
C PHE A 120 -13.90 16.62 3.07
N GLY A 121 -12.72 16.06 2.75
CA GLY A 121 -11.97 15.19 3.67
C GLY A 121 -12.48 13.75 3.80
N HIS A 122 -13.52 13.35 3.04
CA HIS A 122 -14.00 11.97 2.97
C HIS A 122 -13.84 11.42 1.55
N ALA A 123 -13.28 10.22 1.43
CA ALA A 123 -13.28 9.46 0.19
C ALA A 123 -14.36 8.37 0.26
N GLU A 124 -15.10 8.13 -0.82
CA GLU A 124 -16.00 6.96 -0.85
C GLU A 124 -15.17 5.68 -0.90
N SER A 125 -14.23 5.65 -1.84
CA SER A 125 -13.28 4.56 -2.00
C SER A 125 -11.86 5.11 -2.05
N VAL A 126 -10.91 4.33 -1.52
CA VAL A 126 -9.48 4.56 -1.73
C VAL A 126 -8.92 3.38 -2.48
N ARG A 127 -8.43 3.63 -3.68
CA ARG A 127 -7.67 2.63 -4.43
C ARG A 127 -6.23 2.68 -3.95
N MET A 128 -5.68 1.53 -3.60
CA MET A 128 -4.27 1.42 -3.20
C MET A 128 -3.59 0.32 -4.02
N ALA A 129 -2.50 0.69 -4.68
CA ALA A 129 -1.54 -0.23 -5.25
C ALA A 129 -0.23 -0.07 -4.48
N PHE A 130 0.48 -1.16 -4.25
CA PHE A 130 1.71 -1.12 -3.46
C PHE A 130 2.73 -2.03 -4.09
N ASP A 131 3.97 -1.56 -4.17
CA ASP A 131 5.06 -2.42 -4.57
C ASP A 131 6.35 -2.12 -3.79
N ILE A 132 7.10 -3.19 -3.57
CA ILE A 132 8.45 -3.18 -3.02
C ILE A 132 9.39 -3.42 -4.18
N PHE A 133 10.49 -2.68 -4.23
CA PHE A 133 11.42 -2.80 -5.34
C PHE A 133 11.95 -4.24 -5.47
N PRO A 134 12.15 -4.73 -6.71
CA PRO A 134 12.64 -6.08 -7.00
C PRO A 134 13.79 -6.54 -6.11
N PRO A 135 14.85 -5.74 -5.85
CA PRO A 135 15.99 -6.20 -5.07
C PRO A 135 15.64 -6.61 -3.63
N TYR A 136 14.68 -5.95 -2.99
CA TYR A 136 14.24 -6.30 -1.64
C TYR A 136 13.31 -7.52 -1.65
N ARG A 137 12.44 -7.65 -2.65
CA ARG A 137 11.58 -8.83 -2.81
C ARG A 137 12.37 -10.11 -3.09
N GLU A 138 13.48 -9.97 -3.80
CA GLU A 138 14.43 -11.04 -4.11
C GLU A 138 15.35 -11.38 -2.92
N GLY A 139 15.28 -10.61 -1.83
CA GLY A 139 16.13 -10.82 -0.66
C GLY A 139 17.60 -10.45 -0.90
N ARG A 140 17.91 -9.61 -1.89
CA ARG A 140 19.30 -9.15 -2.13
C ARG A 140 19.79 -8.19 -1.05
N TYR A 141 18.87 -7.48 -0.39
CA TYR A 141 19.15 -6.52 0.67
C TYR A 141 18.47 -6.93 1.99
N THR A 142 18.88 -8.06 2.55
CA THR A 142 18.32 -8.61 3.80
C THR A 142 18.59 -7.77 5.05
N LYS A 143 19.55 -6.84 5.00
CA LYS A 143 19.91 -6.01 6.15
C LYS A 143 18.92 -4.89 6.45
N VAL A 144 18.00 -4.56 5.53
CA VAL A 144 17.04 -3.47 5.78
C VAL A 144 15.87 -4.00 6.61
N PRO A 145 15.64 -3.50 7.83
CA PRO A 145 14.73 -4.13 8.78
C PRO A 145 13.26 -3.80 8.49
N PHE A 146 12.63 -4.51 7.55
CA PHE A 146 11.20 -4.40 7.28
C PHE A 146 10.58 -5.70 6.74
N THR A 147 9.26 -5.79 6.81
CA THR A 147 8.44 -6.78 6.11
C THR A 147 7.43 -6.10 5.20
N ASN A 148 7.11 -6.74 4.07
CA ASN A 148 6.04 -6.26 3.17
C ASN A 148 4.69 -6.12 3.90
N HIS A 149 4.50 -6.82 5.02
CA HIS A 149 3.29 -6.74 5.81
C HIS A 149 3.15 -5.40 6.53
N GLU A 150 4.24 -4.91 7.11
CA GLU A 150 4.29 -3.67 7.90
C GLU A 150 4.11 -2.45 7.01
N ILE A 151 4.83 -2.40 5.88
CA ILE A 151 4.72 -1.27 4.93
C ILE A 151 3.28 -1.13 4.44
N TYR A 152 2.66 -2.25 4.05
CA TYR A 152 1.26 -2.27 3.64
C TYR A 152 0.30 -1.75 4.72
N ASN A 153 0.48 -2.16 5.98
CA ASN A 153 -0.38 -1.69 7.07
C ASN A 153 -0.18 -0.18 7.32
N ILE A 154 1.05 0.30 7.25
CA ILE A 154 1.35 1.73 7.40
C ILE A 154 0.74 2.55 6.26
N SER A 155 0.87 2.12 5.01
CA SER A 155 0.22 2.82 3.89
C SER A 155 -1.30 2.90 4.09
N ARG A 156 -1.94 1.82 4.57
CA ARG A 156 -3.39 1.83 4.90
C ARG A 156 -3.75 2.77 6.05
N ARG A 157 -2.92 2.86 7.09
CA ARG A 157 -3.11 3.76 8.24
C ARG A 157 -3.19 5.21 7.81
N ILE A 158 -2.26 5.62 6.97
CA ILE A 158 -2.21 6.99 6.46
C ILE A 158 -3.46 7.28 5.63
N LEU A 159 -3.82 6.37 4.72
CA LEU A 159 -5.01 6.53 3.87
C LEU A 159 -6.32 6.49 4.65
N TYR A 160 -6.31 5.93 5.86
CA TYR A 160 -7.45 5.92 6.76
C TYR A 160 -7.88 7.32 7.20
N HIS A 161 -6.97 8.30 7.15
CA HIS A 161 -7.26 9.70 7.41
C HIS A 161 -8.41 10.24 6.54
N TYR A 162 -8.55 9.72 5.32
CA TYR A 162 -9.64 10.07 4.39
C TYR A 162 -10.98 9.39 4.72
N LYS A 163 -11.06 8.65 5.84
CA LYS A 163 -12.26 7.92 6.31
C LYS A 163 -12.97 7.14 5.19
N PRO A 164 -12.24 6.32 4.41
CA PRO A 164 -12.85 5.61 3.29
C PRO A 164 -13.92 4.65 3.78
N ARG A 165 -15.00 4.47 3.00
CA ARG A 165 -15.95 3.36 3.23
C ARG A 165 -15.38 2.02 2.76
N THR A 166 -14.50 2.05 1.77
CA THR A 166 -13.91 0.83 1.20
C THR A 166 -12.51 1.12 0.69
N PHE A 167 -11.59 0.17 0.90
CA PHE A 167 -10.33 0.14 0.18
C PHE A 167 -10.45 -0.79 -1.03
N LEU A 168 -9.90 -0.36 -2.16
CA LEU A 168 -9.89 -1.12 -3.41
C LEU A 168 -8.46 -1.51 -3.76
N VAL A 169 -8.30 -2.71 -4.30
CA VAL A 169 -7.06 -3.13 -4.97
C VAL A 169 -7.39 -3.62 -6.37
N ASP A 170 -6.63 -3.17 -7.37
CA ASP A 170 -6.76 -3.61 -8.76
C ASP A 170 -6.39 -5.08 -8.90
N ALA A 171 -7.37 -5.91 -9.21
CA ALA A 171 -7.19 -7.35 -9.32
C ALA A 171 -6.36 -7.75 -10.54
N ARG A 172 -6.35 -6.94 -11.60
CA ARG A 172 -5.60 -7.24 -12.82
C ARG A 172 -4.12 -7.01 -12.58
N THR A 173 -3.75 -5.84 -12.09
CA THR A 173 -2.34 -5.45 -11.94
C THR A 173 -1.71 -5.93 -10.64
N GLN A 174 -2.46 -5.94 -9.53
CA GLN A 174 -1.91 -6.28 -8.21
C GLN A 174 -2.17 -7.72 -7.78
N ILE A 175 -3.09 -8.46 -8.41
CA ILE A 175 -3.37 -9.85 -8.02
C ILE A 175 -3.03 -10.82 -9.15
N SER A 176 -3.44 -10.51 -10.38
CA SER A 176 -3.38 -11.45 -11.51
C SER A 176 -2.08 -11.39 -12.31
N GLN A 177 -1.49 -10.20 -12.47
CA GLN A 177 -0.24 -10.04 -13.21
C GLN A 177 0.96 -10.68 -12.50
N THR A 178 1.86 -11.24 -13.30
CA THR A 178 3.06 -12.00 -12.88
C THR A 178 4.31 -11.14 -12.75
N ARG A 179 4.27 -9.86 -13.13
CA ARG A 179 5.43 -8.94 -13.06
C ARG A 179 6.03 -8.83 -11.66
N THR A 180 5.28 -9.25 -10.63
CA THR A 180 5.59 -8.99 -9.24
C THR A 180 5.30 -10.22 -8.35
N GLY A 181 5.92 -11.36 -8.66
CA GLY A 181 5.81 -12.58 -7.85
C GLY A 181 4.62 -13.49 -8.20
N HIS A 182 4.39 -14.52 -7.39
CA HIS A 182 3.47 -15.61 -7.76
C HIS A 182 2.00 -15.27 -7.46
N ARG A 183 1.16 -15.20 -8.51
CA ARG A 183 -0.27 -14.80 -8.43
C ARG A 183 -1.08 -15.49 -7.32
N TYR A 184 -0.86 -16.79 -7.08
CA TYR A 184 -1.61 -17.51 -6.03
C TYR A 184 -1.16 -17.12 -4.61
N LYS A 185 0.12 -16.74 -4.44
CA LYS A 185 0.60 -16.21 -3.15
C LYS A 185 -0.02 -14.84 -2.89
N ARG A 186 -0.23 -14.02 -3.93
CA ARG A 186 -0.93 -12.72 -3.84
C ARG A 186 -2.40 -12.87 -3.47
N VAL A 187 -3.12 -13.82 -4.08
CA VAL A 187 -4.49 -14.14 -3.67
C VAL A 187 -4.58 -14.46 -2.19
N ILE A 188 -3.74 -15.37 -1.71
CA ILE A 188 -3.72 -15.76 -0.30
C ILE A 188 -3.34 -14.55 0.57
N TYR A 189 -2.38 -13.73 0.15
CA TYR A 189 -2.01 -12.49 0.83
C TYR A 189 -3.21 -11.56 0.99
N TYR A 190 -3.87 -11.17 -0.11
CA TYR A 190 -4.99 -10.23 -0.07
C TYR A 190 -6.21 -10.80 0.65
N LEU A 191 -6.53 -12.10 0.49
CA LEU A 191 -7.55 -12.77 1.29
C LEU A 191 -7.23 -12.69 2.78
N LYS A 192 -6.00 -13.02 3.20
CA LYS A 192 -5.57 -12.85 4.61
C LYS A 192 -5.71 -11.41 5.11
N ARG A 193 -5.65 -10.42 4.20
CA ARG A 193 -5.87 -9.01 4.51
C ARG A 193 -7.34 -8.59 4.58
N GLY A 194 -8.26 -9.50 4.32
CA GLY A 194 -9.70 -9.24 4.28
C GLY A 194 -10.20 -8.69 2.94
N TYR A 195 -9.34 -8.62 1.91
CA TYR A 195 -9.77 -8.23 0.57
C TYR A 195 -10.42 -9.42 -0.12
N TYR A 196 -11.54 -9.16 -0.78
CA TYR A 196 -12.23 -10.19 -1.55
C TYR A 196 -12.82 -9.63 -2.85
N PRO A 197 -12.93 -10.47 -3.89
CA PRO A 197 -13.76 -10.16 -5.05
C PRO A 197 -15.24 -10.14 -4.65
N PRO A 198 -15.99 -9.02 -4.83
CA PRO A 198 -17.39 -8.94 -4.41
C PRO A 198 -18.28 -10.02 -5.04
N ASP A 199 -18.02 -10.34 -6.30
CA ASP A 199 -18.75 -11.35 -7.07
C ASP A 199 -18.42 -12.80 -6.67
N GLN A 200 -17.36 -13.02 -5.88
CA GLN A 200 -16.99 -14.34 -5.35
C GLN A 200 -16.88 -14.33 -3.81
N LYS A 201 -17.69 -13.50 -3.13
CA LYS A 201 -17.70 -13.42 -1.66
C LYS A 201 -17.86 -14.78 -0.95
N PRO A 202 -18.80 -15.68 -1.33
CA PRO A 202 -18.93 -16.98 -0.65
C PRO A 202 -17.66 -17.84 -0.75
N LEU A 203 -16.99 -17.77 -1.90
CA LEU A 203 -15.74 -18.49 -2.16
C LEU A 203 -14.58 -17.92 -1.34
N ALA A 204 -14.50 -16.59 -1.23
CA ALA A 204 -13.52 -15.89 -0.39
C ALA A 204 -13.73 -16.19 1.10
N ASP A 205 -14.97 -16.17 1.58
CA ASP A 205 -15.33 -16.50 2.97
C ASP A 205 -14.92 -17.94 3.32
N ALA A 206 -15.17 -18.91 2.44
CA ALA A 206 -14.73 -20.29 2.64
C ALA A 206 -13.20 -20.40 2.76
N CYS A 207 -12.44 -19.64 1.96
CA CYS A 207 -10.98 -19.58 2.08
C CYS A 207 -10.54 -18.97 3.43
N LEU A 208 -11.20 -17.89 3.86
CA LEU A 208 -10.91 -17.21 5.12
C LEU A 208 -11.18 -18.09 6.35
N VAL A 209 -12.26 -18.88 6.34
CA VAL A 209 -12.57 -19.84 7.41
C VAL A 209 -11.45 -20.88 7.55
N ARG A 210 -10.96 -21.43 6.42
CA ARG A 210 -9.82 -22.36 6.45
C ARG A 210 -8.57 -21.73 7.04
N LEU A 211 -8.23 -20.53 6.58
CA LEU A 211 -7.07 -19.78 7.08
C LEU A 211 -7.19 -19.50 8.58
N ALA A 212 -8.39 -19.18 9.07
CA ALA A 212 -8.66 -18.96 10.49
C ALA A 212 -8.49 -20.23 11.34
N GLN A 213 -8.71 -21.41 10.76
CA GLN A 213 -8.47 -22.71 11.37
C GLN A 213 -7.00 -23.16 11.27
N GLY A 214 -6.08 -22.29 10.82
CA GLY A 214 -4.67 -22.65 10.59
C GLY A 214 -4.46 -23.54 9.35
N ARG A 215 -5.49 -23.77 8.54
CA ARG A 215 -5.40 -24.64 7.35
C ARG A 215 -4.96 -23.84 6.13
N MET A 216 -4.14 -24.46 5.28
CA MET A 216 -3.76 -23.85 4.01
C MET A 216 -4.94 -23.79 3.04
N VAL A 217 -4.92 -22.77 2.18
CA VAL A 217 -5.78 -22.67 0.99
C VAL A 217 -5.07 -23.39 -0.15
N ALA A 218 -5.73 -24.40 -0.71
CA ALA A 218 -5.22 -25.16 -1.84
C ALA A 218 -5.04 -24.24 -3.07
N ARG A 219 -4.05 -24.55 -3.90
CA ARG A 219 -3.72 -23.76 -5.09
C ARG A 219 -4.90 -23.69 -6.05
N GLU A 220 -5.65 -24.78 -6.18
CA GLU A 220 -6.85 -24.93 -7.01
C GLU A 220 -7.92 -23.95 -6.56
N ARG A 221 -8.10 -23.80 -5.24
CA ARG A 221 -9.09 -22.87 -4.67
C ARG A 221 -8.68 -21.42 -4.86
N ALA A 222 -7.40 -21.09 -4.66
CA ALA A 222 -6.88 -19.75 -4.95
C ALA A 222 -6.99 -19.41 -6.44
N ARG A 223 -6.77 -20.39 -7.32
CA ARG A 223 -6.96 -20.26 -8.77
C ARG A 223 -8.42 -20.00 -9.12
N GLU A 224 -9.34 -20.73 -8.50
CA GLU A 224 -10.78 -20.58 -8.72
C GLU A 224 -11.26 -19.16 -8.38
N VAL A 225 -10.78 -18.59 -7.27
CA VAL A 225 -11.10 -17.21 -6.86
C VAL A 225 -10.72 -16.20 -7.96
N ILE A 226 -9.54 -16.33 -8.56
CA ILE A 226 -9.09 -15.44 -9.65
C ILE A 226 -9.92 -15.67 -10.91
N LEU A 227 -10.04 -16.93 -11.35
CA LEU A 227 -10.61 -17.25 -12.66
C LEU A 227 -12.12 -17.01 -12.74
N LYS A 228 -12.84 -17.18 -11.63
CA LYS A 228 -14.29 -16.95 -11.59
C LYS A 228 -14.65 -15.50 -11.37
N SER A 229 -13.76 -14.71 -10.76
CA SER A 229 -14.02 -13.29 -10.54
C SER A 229 -13.88 -12.51 -11.85
N ARG A 230 -14.90 -11.73 -12.18
CA ARG A 230 -14.94 -10.85 -13.36
C ARG A 230 -14.75 -9.38 -13.00
N VAL A 231 -14.77 -9.05 -11.71
CA VAL A 231 -14.61 -7.67 -11.25
C VAL A 231 -13.16 -7.19 -11.44
N PRO A 232 -12.97 -5.90 -11.78
CA PRO A 232 -11.63 -5.32 -11.90
C PRO A 232 -10.96 -5.06 -10.55
N TYR A 233 -11.69 -5.06 -9.43
CA TYR A 233 -11.17 -4.70 -8.11
C TYR A 233 -11.61 -5.71 -7.05
N TRP A 234 -10.72 -5.95 -6.08
CA TRP A 234 -11.11 -6.58 -4.82
C TRP A 234 -11.31 -5.52 -3.76
N ILE A 235 -12.26 -5.75 -2.88
CA ILE A 235 -12.70 -4.78 -1.88
C ILE A 235 -12.30 -5.22 -0.49
N PHE A 236 -11.91 -4.26 0.33
CA PHE A 236 -11.90 -4.37 1.78
C PHE A 236 -12.90 -3.35 2.33
N PRO A 237 -14.05 -3.80 2.87
CA PRO A 237 -15.01 -2.90 3.48
C PRO A 237 -14.41 -2.35 4.77
N VAL A 238 -14.50 -1.03 4.95
CA VAL A 238 -14.11 -0.38 6.19
C VAL A 238 -15.36 -0.24 7.05
N GLU A 239 -15.41 -0.96 8.16
CA GLU A 239 -16.50 -0.82 9.12
C GLU A 239 -16.37 0.52 9.84
N HIS A 240 -17.05 1.56 9.33
CA HIS A 240 -17.13 2.85 10.01
C HIS A 240 -18.54 3.41 10.09
N TYR A 241 -18.93 3.74 11.32
CA TYR A 241 -20.25 4.20 11.76
C TYR A 241 -21.38 3.16 11.70
N ARG A 242 -21.28 2.08 12.50
CA ARG A 242 -22.39 1.92 13.45
C ARG A 242 -22.19 3.02 14.49
N ARG A 243 -22.84 4.17 14.30
CA ARG A 243 -23.32 4.88 15.49
C ARG A 243 -24.00 3.80 16.32
N ALA A 244 -23.67 3.73 17.60
CA ALA A 244 -24.61 3.22 18.58
C ALA A 244 -25.90 4.05 18.38
N THR A 245 -26.78 3.59 17.51
CA THR A 245 -28.15 4.06 17.43
C THR A 245 -28.88 3.29 18.50
N ALA A 246 -29.15 4.03 19.60
CA ALA A 246 -30.19 3.86 20.60
C ALA A 246 -30.38 2.46 21.19
#